data_AF-A0A8C9PXF6-F1
#
_entry.id   AF-A0A8C9PXF6-F1
#
_cell.length_a   1.000
_cell.length_b   1.000
_cell.length_c   1.000
_cell.angle_alpha   90.00
_cell.angle_beta   90.00
_cell.angle_gamma   90.00
#
_symmetry.space_group_name_H-M   'P 1'
#
loop_
_entity.id
_entity.type
_entity.pdbx_description
1 polymer ?
#
loop_
_entity_poly.entity_id
_entity_poly.type
_entity_poly.pdbx_seq_one_letter_code
_entity_poly.pdbx_strand_id
1 'polypeptide(L)'
;MAFFNLYLLGYQHPFRNKKRDITEETNQRESVSTRLPPIISEDGNYFLHQNSHMKYNEAVRKVLLKTFPNQVFRVPLTDAQNFSFWRSHDPGVHPEKTMPWIWSPCHCLIKSPMTRFMDHSILNDRNFSLY
;
A
#
# COMPACT_ATOMS: atom_id res chain seq x y z
N MET A 1 -28.18 -25.62 -23.21
CA MET A 1 -27.23 -25.36 -22.10
C MET A 1 -27.13 -23.86 -21.92
N ALA A 2 -27.95 -23.28 -21.04
CA ALA A 2 -28.01 -21.84 -20.83
C ALA A 2 -27.01 -21.45 -19.72
N PHE A 3 -25.96 -20.73 -20.11
CA PHE A 3 -25.14 -19.94 -19.21
C PHE A 3 -25.92 -18.65 -18.84
N PHE A 4 -25.56 -18.00 -17.74
CA PHE A 4 -26.07 -16.69 -17.26
C PHE A 4 -27.24 -16.69 -16.26
N ASN A 5 -27.02 -17.31 -15.09
CA ASN A 5 -27.64 -16.89 -13.83
C ASN A 5 -26.69 -15.98 -13.02
N LEU A 6 -26.01 -15.02 -13.67
CA LEU A 6 -25.05 -14.12 -13.00
C LEU A 6 -25.70 -12.85 -12.43
N TYR A 7 -26.99 -12.61 -12.68
CA TYR A 7 -27.66 -11.34 -12.35
C TYR A 7 -28.40 -11.35 -10.99
N LEU A 8 -28.43 -12.48 -10.29
CA LEU A 8 -29.18 -12.64 -9.03
C LEU A 8 -28.34 -12.42 -7.76
N LEU A 9 -27.03 -12.28 -7.88
CA LEU A 9 -26.22 -11.79 -6.77
C LEU A 9 -26.07 -10.28 -6.95
N GLY A 10 -26.59 -9.51 -5.99
CA GLY A 10 -26.35 -8.07 -5.91
C GLY A 10 -24.86 -7.74 -5.84
N TYR A 11 -24.50 -6.45 -5.70
CA TYR A 11 -23.10 -5.99 -5.69
C TYR A 11 -22.20 -6.84 -4.79
N GLN A 12 -21.42 -7.72 -5.41
CA GLN A 12 -20.47 -8.56 -4.70
C GLN A 12 -19.22 -7.72 -4.48
N HIS A 13 -18.80 -7.56 -3.23
CA HIS A 13 -17.55 -6.88 -2.91
C HIS A 13 -16.42 -7.92 -2.83
N PRO A 14 -15.61 -8.11 -3.90
CA PRO A 14 -14.71 -9.26 -4.02
C PRO A 14 -13.58 -9.31 -2.99
N PHE A 15 -13.31 -8.18 -2.33
CA PHE A 15 -12.23 -8.03 -1.35
C PHE A 15 -12.71 -8.07 0.11
N ARG A 16 -14.03 -8.19 0.36
CA ARG A 16 -14.59 -8.16 1.72
C ARG A 16 -13.95 -9.22 2.62
N ASN A 17 -13.82 -10.45 2.13
CA ASN A 17 -13.28 -11.58 2.89
C ASN A 17 -11.76 -11.47 3.12
N LYS A 18 -11.07 -10.60 2.37
CA LYS A 18 -9.62 -10.39 2.46
C LYS A 18 -9.26 -9.22 3.37
N LYS A 19 -10.23 -8.40 3.78
CA LYS A 19 -10.00 -7.28 4.70
C LYS A 19 -9.70 -7.83 6.10
N ARG A 20 -8.79 -7.19 6.82
CA ARG A 20 -8.61 -7.47 8.25
C ARG A 20 -9.83 -6.94 8.99
N ASP A 21 -10.50 -7.81 9.73
CA ASP A 21 -11.57 -7.42 10.63
C ASP A 21 -10.95 -6.60 11.76
N ILE A 22 -11.02 -5.27 11.63
CA ILE A 22 -10.84 -4.38 12.77
C ILE A 22 -12.15 -4.52 13.52
N THR A 23 -12.11 -5.14 14.70
CA THR A 23 -13.27 -5.41 15.56
C THR A 23 -14.09 -4.16 15.79
N GLU A 24 -15.07 -3.92 14.93
CA GLU A 24 -16.35 -3.30 15.20
C GLU A 24 -17.35 -3.98 14.25
N GLU A 25 -17.87 -5.11 14.70
CA GLU A 25 -19.13 -5.62 14.17
C GLU A 25 -20.21 -4.58 14.47
N THR A 26 -20.37 -3.59 13.60
CA THR A 26 -21.66 -2.95 13.42
C THR A 26 -22.53 -3.96 12.68
N ASN A 27 -23.11 -4.86 13.47
CA ASN A 27 -24.23 -5.70 13.09
C ASN A 27 -25.43 -4.80 12.75
N GLN A 28 -25.42 -4.23 11.55
CA GLN A 28 -26.65 -3.77 10.90
C GLN A 28 -26.83 -4.62 9.64
N ARG A 29 -27.46 -5.78 9.85
CA ARG A 29 -28.17 -6.47 8.76
C ARG A 29 -29.43 -5.65 8.47
N GLU A 30 -29.29 -4.60 7.67
CA GLU A 30 -30.46 -4.10 6.94
C GLU A 30 -30.73 -5.07 5.79
N SER A 31 -31.95 -5.59 5.76
CA SER A 31 -32.48 -6.40 4.68
C SER A 31 -32.55 -5.55 3.41
N VAL A 32 -31.47 -5.54 2.64
CA VAL A 32 -31.40 -4.84 1.36
C VAL A 32 -32.39 -5.48 0.40
N SER A 33 -33.36 -4.69 -0.04
CA SER A 33 -34.32 -5.02 -1.10
C SER A 33 -33.60 -5.62 -2.31
N THR A 34 -34.15 -6.69 -2.87
CA THR A 34 -33.62 -7.48 -3.99
C THR A 34 -33.50 -6.70 -5.31
N ARG A 35 -33.86 -5.42 -5.32
CA ARG A 35 -33.73 -4.54 -6.49
C ARG A 35 -32.38 -3.84 -6.45
N LEU A 36 -31.59 -4.07 -7.51
CA LEU A 36 -30.39 -3.27 -7.77
C LEU A 36 -30.79 -1.79 -7.78
N PRO A 37 -30.00 -0.89 -7.16
CA PRO A 37 -30.25 0.53 -7.27
C PRO A 37 -30.21 0.90 -8.77
N PRO A 38 -31.13 1.77 -9.23
CA PRO A 38 -31.12 2.21 -10.62
C PRO A 38 -29.75 2.81 -10.94
N ILE A 39 -29.13 2.33 -12.01
CA ILE A 39 -27.88 2.88 -12.55
C ILE A 39 -28.26 4.20 -13.22
N ILE A 40 -28.40 5.27 -12.44
CA ILE A 40 -28.63 6.60 -12.99
C ILE A 40 -27.27 7.13 -13.43
N SER A 41 -27.02 7.01 -14.73
CA SER A 41 -25.83 7.53 -15.41
C SER A 41 -26.19 8.87 -16.05
N GLU A 42 -25.97 9.97 -15.34
CA GLU A 42 -25.91 11.30 -15.96
C GLU A 42 -25.10 12.28 -15.13
N ASP A 43 -25.15 12.17 -13.80
CA ASP A 43 -24.19 12.77 -12.90
C ASP A 43 -23.78 11.71 -11.87
N GLY A 44 -22.48 11.41 -11.80
CA GLY A 44 -22.00 10.40 -10.84
C GLY A 44 -22.44 10.77 -9.43
N ASN A 45 -22.57 9.79 -8.52
CA ASN A 45 -22.93 9.99 -7.10
C ASN A 45 -21.85 10.77 -6.30
N TYR A 46 -21.35 11.87 -6.85
CA TYR A 46 -20.33 12.78 -6.33
C TYR A 46 -20.81 13.50 -5.07
N PHE A 47 -22.09 13.92 -5.06
CA PHE A 47 -22.69 14.63 -3.93
C PHE A 47 -22.95 13.72 -2.71
N LEU A 48 -23.40 12.49 -2.95
CA LEU A 48 -23.75 11.52 -1.91
C LEU A 48 -22.53 11.15 -1.03
N HIS A 49 -21.34 11.15 -1.63
CA HIS A 49 -20.09 10.83 -0.95
C HIS A 49 -19.16 12.05 -0.76
N GLN A 50 -19.69 13.27 -0.89
CA GLN A 50 -18.95 14.53 -0.71
C GLN A 50 -17.60 14.57 -1.45
N ASN A 51 -17.55 14.07 -2.69
CA ASN A 51 -16.31 13.98 -3.48
C ASN A 51 -15.15 13.28 -2.74
N SER A 52 -15.44 12.28 -1.90
CA SER A 52 -14.43 11.50 -1.18
C SER A 52 -13.38 10.88 -2.10
N HIS A 53 -13.77 10.45 -3.30
CA HIS A 53 -12.84 9.97 -4.34
C HIS A 53 -11.81 11.04 -4.75
N MET A 54 -12.23 12.30 -4.92
CA MET A 54 -11.32 13.40 -5.24
C MET A 54 -10.35 13.68 -4.09
N LYS A 55 -10.86 13.71 -2.84
CA LYS A 55 -10.02 13.87 -1.63
C LYS A 55 -9.01 12.73 -1.49
N TYR A 56 -9.42 11.49 -1.78
CA TYR A 56 -8.53 10.34 -1.77
C TYR A 56 -7.41 10.48 -2.81
N ASN A 57 -7.77 10.84 -4.05
CA ASN A 57 -6.78 11.04 -5.11
C ASN A 57 -5.81 12.18 -4.79
N GLU A 58 -6.28 13.25 -4.15
CA GLU A 58 -5.43 14.34 -3.67
C GLU A 58 -4.45 13.84 -2.58
N ALA A 59 -4.92 13.04 -1.63
CA ALA A 59 -4.07 12.44 -0.60
C ALA A 59 -3.03 11.47 -1.19
N VAL A 60 -3.39 10.69 -2.21
CA VAL A 60 -2.45 9.82 -2.96
C VAL A 60 -1.36 10.67 -3.62
N ARG A 61 -1.74 11.74 -4.33
CA ARG A 61 -0.78 12.64 -5.00
C ARG A 61 0.19 13.30 -4.02
N LYS A 62 -0.29 13.64 -2.82
CA LYS A 62 0.53 14.22 -1.75
C LYS A 62 1.27 13.18 -0.92
N VAL A 63 1.12 11.89 -1.21
CA VAL A 63 1.71 10.76 -0.44
C VAL A 63 1.33 10.84 1.05
N LEU A 64 0.09 11.24 1.34
CA LEU A 64 -0.44 11.42 2.70
C LEU A 64 -1.23 10.21 3.21
N LEU A 65 -1.27 9.10 2.47
CA LEU A 65 -1.95 7.90 2.92
C LEU A 65 -1.24 7.33 4.14
N LYS A 66 -1.96 7.34 5.27
CA LYS A 66 -1.46 6.85 6.57
C LYS A 66 -1.43 5.32 6.66
N THR A 67 -2.11 4.64 5.75
CA THR A 67 -2.36 3.21 5.83
C THR A 67 -1.65 2.44 4.73
N PHE A 68 -1.00 1.34 5.11
CA PHE A 68 -0.37 0.40 4.20
C PHE A 68 -1.30 -0.79 3.91
N PRO A 69 -1.17 -1.44 2.74
CA PRO A 69 -2.04 -2.53 2.34
C PRO A 69 -2.00 -3.72 3.32
N ASN A 70 -0.86 -3.98 3.95
CA ASN A 70 -0.71 -5.02 4.97
C ASN A 70 -1.47 -4.73 6.28
N GLN A 71 -1.88 -3.49 6.54
CA GLN A 71 -2.73 -3.14 7.68
C GLN A 71 -4.21 -3.35 7.38
N VAL A 72 -4.60 -3.10 6.12
CA VAL A 72 -5.99 -3.15 5.68
C VAL A 72 -6.40 -4.57 5.30
N PHE A 73 -5.50 -5.33 4.68
CA PHE A 73 -5.78 -6.65 4.13
C PHE A 73 -5.01 -7.75 4.86
N ARG A 74 -5.62 -8.93 4.93
CA ARG A 74 -5.01 -10.17 5.45
C ARG A 74 -4.02 -10.76 4.45
N VAL A 75 -4.32 -10.60 3.16
CA VAL A 75 -3.57 -11.17 2.05
C VAL A 75 -3.33 -10.08 1.00
N PRO A 76 -2.18 -10.06 0.30
CA PRO A 76 -1.93 -9.12 -0.79
C PRO A 76 -2.98 -9.31 -1.89
N LEU A 77 -3.48 -8.19 -2.41
CA LEU A 77 -4.50 -8.19 -3.46
C LEU A 77 -3.90 -8.25 -4.86
N THR A 78 -2.68 -7.74 -5.00
CA THR A 78 -1.94 -7.68 -6.26
C THR A 78 -0.52 -8.21 -6.06
N ASP A 79 0.10 -8.72 -7.12
CA ASP A 79 1.47 -9.26 -7.04
C ASP A 79 2.49 -8.19 -6.64
N ALA A 80 2.26 -6.94 -7.03
CA ALA A 80 3.09 -5.81 -6.62
C ALA A 80 3.08 -5.58 -5.09
N GLN A 81 2.00 -5.99 -4.40
CA GLN A 81 1.93 -5.90 -2.93
C GLN A 81 2.73 -7.01 -2.24
N ASN A 82 3.03 -8.13 -2.91
CA ASN A 82 3.73 -9.27 -2.29
C ASN A 82 5.10 -8.89 -1.73
N PHE A 83 5.84 -8.02 -2.42
CA PHE A 83 7.24 -7.69 -2.07
C PHE A 83 7.43 -7.11 -0.68
N SER A 84 6.47 -6.32 -0.19
CA SER A 84 6.55 -5.62 1.10
C SER A 84 5.47 -6.05 2.09
N PHE A 85 4.58 -6.98 1.71
CA PHE A 85 3.46 -7.39 2.55
C PHE A 85 3.89 -8.01 3.88
N TRP A 86 5.02 -8.72 3.88
CA TRP A 86 5.60 -9.36 5.05
C TRP A 86 6.30 -8.37 6.01
N ARG A 87 6.55 -7.13 5.59
CA ARG A 87 7.24 -6.14 6.42
C ARG A 87 6.35 -5.71 7.58
N SER A 88 6.93 -5.58 8.77
CA SER A 88 6.26 -4.98 9.92
C SER A 88 5.87 -3.54 9.61
N HIS A 89 4.71 -3.11 10.12
CA HIS A 89 4.25 -1.73 9.97
C HIS A 89 4.81 -0.80 11.07
N ASP A 90 5.28 -1.36 12.19
CA ASP A 90 5.75 -0.55 13.31
C ASP A 90 7.00 0.26 12.92
N PRO A 91 6.98 1.60 13.03
CA PRO A 91 8.03 2.48 12.51
C PRO A 91 9.39 2.32 13.22
N GLY A 92 9.42 1.65 14.38
CA GLY A 92 10.66 1.34 15.11
C GLY A 92 11.22 -0.06 14.86
N VAL A 93 10.51 -0.89 14.10
CA VAL A 93 10.87 -2.30 13.91
C VAL A 93 11.68 -2.44 12.62
N HIS A 94 12.99 -2.59 12.79
CA HIS A 94 13.87 -2.90 11.67
C HIS A 94 13.62 -4.34 11.20
N PRO A 95 13.41 -4.58 9.89
CA PRO A 95 13.21 -5.93 9.36
C PRO A 95 14.32 -6.90 9.76
N GLU A 96 15.55 -6.39 9.83
CA GLU A 96 16.75 -7.13 10.26
C GLU A 96 16.64 -7.69 11.69
N LYS A 97 15.91 -7.00 12.58
CA LYS A 97 15.70 -7.44 13.96
C LYS A 97 14.56 -8.44 14.09
N THR A 98 13.56 -8.34 13.23
CA THR A 98 12.37 -9.21 13.26
C THR A 98 12.61 -10.53 12.53
N MET A 99 13.51 -10.55 11.55
CA MET A 99 13.61 -11.66 10.59
C MET A 99 14.99 -12.30 10.64
N PRO A 100 15.10 -13.53 11.19
CA PRO A 100 16.38 -14.17 11.43
C PRO A 100 17.14 -14.50 10.14
N TRP A 101 16.46 -14.72 9.01
CA TRP A 101 17.11 -14.99 7.72
C TRP A 101 17.71 -13.75 7.05
N ILE A 102 17.37 -12.55 7.53
CA ILE A 102 17.98 -11.28 7.08
C ILE A 102 19.20 -10.95 7.94
N TRP A 103 19.35 -11.60 9.11
CA TRP A 103 20.41 -11.32 10.07
C TRP A 103 21.74 -11.94 9.64
N SER A 104 22.31 -11.42 8.56
CA SER A 104 23.71 -11.63 8.21
C SER A 104 24.52 -10.44 8.72
N PRO A 105 25.76 -10.66 9.19
CA PRO A 105 26.66 -9.56 9.53
C PRO A 105 27.00 -8.77 8.26
N CYS A 106 26.31 -7.65 8.07
CA CYS A 106 26.54 -6.71 6.98
C CYS A 106 27.76 -5.85 7.31
N HIS A 107 28.84 -6.04 6.57
CA HIS A 107 30.04 -5.20 6.67
C HIS A 107 29.86 -4.03 5.70
N CYS A 108 29.14 -2.99 6.14
CA CYS A 108 28.98 -1.78 5.33
C CYS A 108 30.35 -1.21 4.99
N LEU A 109 30.57 -0.85 3.73
CA LEU A 109 31.77 -0.15 3.30
C LEU A 109 31.75 1.27 3.89
N ILE A 110 32.33 1.42 5.08
CA ILE A 110 32.49 2.73 5.72
C ILE A 110 33.70 3.40 5.08
N LYS A 111 33.47 4.51 4.38
CA LYS A 111 34.57 5.30 3.81
C LYS A 111 35.44 5.86 4.94
N SER A 112 36.73 5.51 4.91
CA SER A 112 37.73 6.05 5.83
C SER A 112 37.86 7.57 5.66
N PRO A 113 38.39 8.31 6.67
CA PRO A 113 38.69 9.73 6.52
C PRO A 113 39.58 10.03 5.31
N MET A 114 40.55 9.16 5.03
CA MET A 114 41.42 9.26 3.85
C MET A 114 40.64 9.10 2.55
N THR A 115 39.75 8.10 2.47
CA THR A 115 38.89 7.88 1.30
C THR A 115 37.98 9.08 1.05
N ARG A 116 37.39 9.65 2.11
CA ARG A 116 36.57 10.87 2.00
C ARG A 116 37.40 12.07 1.53
N PHE A 117 38.61 12.24 2.06
CA PHE A 117 39.51 13.30 1.63
C PHE A 117 39.83 13.19 0.13
N MET A 118 40.19 11.99 -0.34
CA MET A 118 40.47 11.75 -1.76
C MET A 118 39.24 12.02 -2.64
N ASP A 119 38.05 11.57 -2.23
CA ASP A 119 36.80 11.87 -2.94
C ASP A 119 36.57 13.40 -3.06
N HIS A 120 36.85 14.16 -2.00
CA HIS A 120 36.75 15.62 -2.03
C HIS A 120 37.81 16.27 -2.93
N SER A 121 39.04 15.78 -2.92
CA SER A 121 40.12 16.28 -3.77
C SER A 121 39.82 16.10 -5.25
N ILE A 122 39.29 14.94 -5.67
CA ILE A 122 38.86 14.67 -7.04
C ILE A 122 37.78 15.65 -7.51
N LEU A 123 36.86 16.03 -6.62
CA LEU A 123 35.77 16.95 -6.94
C LEU A 123 36.21 18.42 -6.99
N ASN A 124 37.19 18.80 -6.17
CA ASN A 124 37.61 20.20 -6.03
C ASN A 124 38.76 20.60 -6.96
N ASP A 125 39.66 19.66 -7.30
CA ASP A 125 40.83 19.94 -8.12
C ASP A 125 40.75 19.17 -9.46
N ARG A 126 40.67 19.93 -10.55
CA ARG A 126 40.58 19.40 -11.92
C ARG A 126 41.88 18.75 -12.39
N ASN A 127 42.99 19.07 -11.76
CA ASN A 127 44.32 18.53 -12.08
C ASN A 127 44.72 17.37 -11.16
N PHE A 128 43.86 16.97 -10.23
CA PHE A 128 44.16 15.87 -9.32
C PHE A 128 44.08 14.53 -10.06
N SER A 129 45.21 13.83 -10.15
CA SER A 129 45.30 12.44 -10.60
C SER A 129 45.83 11.56 -9.47
N LEU A 130 45.27 10.35 -9.35
CA LEU A 130 45.69 9.34 -8.37
C LEU A 130 46.96 8.58 -8.81
N TYR A 131 47.54 8.99 -9.94
CA TYR A 131 48.70 8.41 -10.62
C TYR A 131 49.54 9.51 -11.25
#